data_AF-A0A420WNA2-F1
#
_entry.id   AF-A0A420WNA2-F1
#
_cell.length_a   1.000
_cell.length_b   1.000
_cell.length_c   1.000
_cell.angle_alpha   90.00
_cell.angle_beta   90.00
_cell.angle_gamma   90.00
#
_symmetry.space_group_name_H-M   'P 1'
#
loop_
_entity.id
_entity.type
_entity.pdbx_description
1 polymer ?
#
loop_
_entity_poly.entity_id
_entity_poly.type
_entity_poly.pdbx_seq_one_letter_code
_entity_poly.pdbx_strand_id
1 'polypeptide(L)'
;MVLNMPKDKRNALRFGIGEWYGKSFADMDDATRLAYANFKADKGARLKKTERERLAALEIKGSSGILTAKEAARLAELRVKKANEVAGNKLCPFKGLNKDAICTKEGGVCSLRLYEKTDNGAVPIEGERGSLRALCPYRFHEQQKIFHWAGRVLLGDKNPGLVGEVGFLESSESVDGVEGDDVGRIDMVLVKSGLPDGYPMQWAALEIQAVYFSGSEMGKEFKEIRRQNGTLTFPKEVRRPDYRSSGPKRLMPQLQIKVPTLRRWGKKMAVVVDRSFFNSMGRMEAVGDLSNSDIAWFLVDFEKTSKGDAFKLVAAEVVFTTLERAIEGLTGGSPVPLSEFEQRIAEKLN
;
A
#
# COMPACT_ATOMS: atom_id res chain seq x y z
N MET A 1 -11.74 12.65 20.51
CA MET A 1 -12.21 14.03 20.73
C MET A 1 -12.43 14.70 19.38
N VAL A 2 -13.68 14.73 18.89
CA VAL A 2 -14.00 15.45 17.65
C VAL A 2 -13.98 16.93 17.98
N LEU A 3 -12.85 17.60 17.71
CA LEU A 3 -12.75 19.05 17.86
C LEU A 3 -13.83 19.68 16.98
N ASN A 4 -14.79 20.32 17.64
CA ASN A 4 -15.91 20.99 17.02
C ASN A 4 -15.39 22.28 16.36
N MET A 5 -14.83 22.16 15.16
CA MET A 5 -14.34 23.31 14.41
C MET A 5 -15.50 24.04 13.71
N PRO A 6 -15.50 25.40 13.74
CA PRO A 6 -16.52 26.21 13.08
C PRO A 6 -16.71 25.82 11.61
N LYS A 7 -17.96 25.86 11.11
CA LYS A 7 -18.34 25.46 9.74
C LYS A 7 -17.52 26.15 8.64
N ASP A 8 -17.05 27.38 8.86
CA ASP A 8 -16.21 28.10 7.88
C ASP A 8 -14.82 27.48 7.69
N LYS A 9 -14.18 26.95 8.75
CA LYS A 9 -12.85 26.33 8.65
C LYS A 9 -12.89 24.96 7.95
N ARG A 10 -14.05 24.31 7.86
CA ARG A 10 -14.21 23.04 7.12
C ARG A 10 -14.06 23.21 5.61
N ASN A 11 -14.28 24.41 5.07
CA ASN A 11 -14.09 24.69 3.65
C ASN A 11 -12.64 25.05 3.29
N ALA A 12 -11.78 25.33 4.27
CA ALA A 12 -10.39 25.69 4.04
C ALA A 12 -9.46 24.48 3.83
N LEU A 13 -9.82 23.30 4.35
CA LEU A 13 -8.96 22.11 4.32
C LEU A 13 -9.53 20.98 3.46
N ARG A 14 -8.75 20.44 2.52
CA ARG A 14 -9.16 19.28 1.70
C ARG A 14 -8.00 18.35 1.41
N PHE A 15 -8.29 17.04 1.38
CA PHE A 15 -7.31 16.08 0.89
C PHE A 15 -7.20 16.19 -0.64
N GLY A 16 -5.96 16.31 -1.10
CA GLY A 16 -5.56 16.26 -2.50
C GLY A 16 -4.46 15.24 -2.72
N ILE A 17 -3.95 15.18 -3.95
CA ILE A 17 -2.83 14.31 -4.32
C ILE A 17 -1.61 14.67 -3.46
N GLY A 18 -1.04 13.69 -2.76
CA GLY A 18 0.21 13.83 -2.00
C GLY A 18 1.41 13.56 -2.89
N GLU A 19 1.50 12.33 -3.39
CA GLU A 19 2.49 11.90 -4.37
C GLU A 19 1.84 11.47 -5.68
N TRP A 20 2.43 11.87 -6.80
CA TRP A 20 2.05 11.43 -8.15
C TRP A 20 3.24 10.78 -8.84
N TYR A 21 3.14 9.48 -9.14
CA TYR A 21 4.26 8.67 -9.64
C TYR A 21 5.53 8.83 -8.78
N GLY A 22 5.34 8.86 -7.45
CA GLY A 22 6.39 9.00 -6.43
C GLY A 22 7.06 10.36 -6.32
N LYS A 23 6.57 11.38 -7.03
CA LYS A 23 7.01 12.77 -6.86
C LYS A 23 6.03 13.53 -5.96
N SER A 24 6.53 14.46 -5.15
CA SER A 24 5.71 15.39 -4.36
C SER A 24 4.85 16.24 -5.29
N PHE A 25 3.53 16.08 -5.25
CA PHE A 25 2.61 16.80 -6.15
C PHE A 25 2.70 18.32 -5.99
N ALA A 26 2.81 18.78 -4.74
CA ALA A 26 2.90 20.19 -4.41
C ALA A 26 4.22 20.83 -4.83
N ASP A 27 5.31 20.06 -4.89
CA ASP A 27 6.65 20.58 -5.21
C ASP A 27 7.02 20.38 -6.70
N MET A 28 6.22 19.62 -7.46
CA MET A 28 6.38 19.49 -8.91
C MET A 28 6.09 20.80 -9.62
N ASP A 29 6.79 21.08 -10.72
CA ASP A 29 6.45 22.18 -11.62
C ASP A 29 5.13 21.95 -12.39
N ASP A 30 4.58 23.02 -12.94
CA ASP A 30 3.30 23.00 -13.66
C ASP A 30 3.37 22.12 -14.92
N ALA A 31 4.49 22.15 -15.64
CA ALA A 31 4.70 21.35 -16.85
C ALA A 31 4.64 19.85 -16.56
N THR A 32 5.24 19.40 -15.45
CA THR A 32 5.21 18.00 -15.02
C THR A 32 3.82 17.60 -14.55
N ARG A 33 3.12 18.46 -13.78
CA ARG A 33 1.72 18.22 -13.38
C ARG A 33 0.82 18.09 -14.61
N LEU A 34 0.97 18.96 -15.60
CA LEU A 34 0.23 18.92 -16.85
C LEU A 34 0.54 17.65 -17.65
N ALA A 35 1.82 17.28 -17.77
CA ALA A 35 2.25 16.07 -18.47
C ALA A 35 1.65 14.80 -17.82
N TYR A 36 1.61 14.72 -16.49
CA TYR A 36 1.01 13.60 -15.78
C TYR A 36 -0.51 13.58 -15.91
N ALA A 37 -1.15 14.75 -15.93
CA ALA A 37 -2.59 14.85 -16.17
C ALA A 37 -2.98 14.44 -17.60
N ASN A 38 -2.12 14.69 -18.58
CA ASN A 38 -2.34 14.31 -19.99
C ASN A 38 -1.94 12.86 -20.30
N PHE A 39 -1.15 12.23 -19.44
CA PHE A 39 -0.66 10.89 -19.67
C PHE A 39 -1.79 9.86 -19.73
N LYS A 40 -1.79 9.07 -20.82
CA LYS A 40 -2.66 7.90 -20.99
C LYS A 40 -1.76 6.68 -21.16
N ALA A 41 -1.97 5.67 -20.32
CA ALA A 41 -1.22 4.43 -20.39
C ALA A 41 -1.55 3.67 -21.68
N ASP A 42 -0.52 3.28 -22.43
CA ASP A 42 -0.67 2.35 -23.54
C ASP A 42 -0.85 0.93 -22.99
N LYS A 43 -2.13 0.54 -22.82
CA LYS A 43 -2.50 -0.80 -22.38
C LYS A 43 -2.24 -1.86 -23.46
N GLY A 44 -2.25 -1.48 -24.74
CA GLY A 44 -2.02 -2.39 -25.86
C GLY A 44 -0.57 -2.85 -25.97
N ALA A 45 0.37 -1.98 -25.56
CA ALA A 45 1.79 -2.31 -25.49
C ALA A 45 2.18 -3.23 -24.30
N ARG A 46 1.24 -3.58 -23.40
CA ARG A 46 1.58 -4.34 -22.19
C ARG A 46 1.83 -5.82 -22.48
N LEU A 47 2.89 -6.37 -21.90
CA LEU A 47 3.17 -7.81 -21.97
C LEU A 47 2.16 -8.58 -21.14
N LYS A 48 1.65 -9.68 -21.71
CA LYS A 48 0.86 -10.67 -20.97
C LYS A 48 1.73 -11.38 -19.94
N LYS A 49 1.10 -11.95 -18.89
CA LYS A 49 1.80 -12.73 -17.85
C LYS A 49 2.68 -13.83 -18.46
N THR A 50 2.13 -14.62 -19.38
CA THR A 50 2.84 -15.69 -20.08
C THR A 50 4.00 -15.18 -20.94
N GLU A 51 3.89 -13.99 -21.53
CA GLU A 51 4.99 -13.36 -22.28
C GLU A 51 6.13 -12.92 -21.35
N ARG A 52 5.81 -12.41 -20.16
CA ARG A 52 6.82 -12.04 -19.15
C ARG A 52 7.55 -13.26 -18.61
N GLU A 53 6.81 -14.32 -18.27
CA GLU A 53 7.38 -15.60 -17.83
C GLU A 53 8.29 -16.19 -18.91
N ARG A 54 7.84 -16.16 -20.17
CA ARG A 54 8.66 -16.63 -21.29
C ARG A 54 9.90 -15.78 -21.52
N LEU A 55 9.79 -14.46 -21.39
CA LEU A 55 10.93 -13.55 -21.49
C LEU A 55 11.97 -13.86 -20.40
N ALA A 56 11.55 -13.97 -19.14
CA ALA A 56 12.44 -14.29 -18.03
C ALA A 56 13.14 -15.64 -18.22
N ALA A 57 12.39 -16.68 -18.61
CA ALA A 57 12.95 -18.01 -18.88
C ALA A 57 13.99 -18.00 -20.01
N LEU A 58 13.73 -17.25 -21.09
CA LEU A 58 14.67 -17.13 -22.22
C LEU A 58 15.91 -16.29 -21.87
N GLU A 59 15.77 -15.25 -21.03
CA GLU A 59 16.90 -14.46 -20.55
C GLU A 59 17.83 -15.29 -19.64
N ILE A 60 17.26 -16.09 -18.75
CA ILE A 60 18.01 -17.03 -17.91
C ILE A 60 18.73 -18.05 -18.81
N LYS A 61 17.99 -18.72 -19.71
CA LYS A 61 18.56 -19.74 -20.62
C LYS A 61 19.68 -19.16 -21.50
N GLY A 62 19.52 -17.95 -22.02
CA GLY A 62 20.54 -17.29 -22.84
C GLY A 62 21.75 -16.82 -22.04
N SER A 63 21.62 -16.65 -20.73
CA SER A 63 22.75 -16.32 -19.84
C SER A 63 23.54 -17.56 -19.41
N SER A 64 22.90 -18.74 -19.39
CA SER A 64 23.49 -20.01 -18.94
C SER A 64 23.77 -21.03 -20.06
N GLY A 65 23.45 -20.73 -21.33
CA GLY A 65 23.64 -21.65 -22.45
C GLY A 65 23.28 -21.08 -23.82
N ILE A 66 23.31 -21.94 -24.85
CA ILE A 66 23.03 -21.58 -26.24
C ILE A 66 21.52 -21.64 -26.49
N LEU A 67 20.94 -20.53 -26.96
CA LEU A 67 19.57 -20.48 -27.46
C LEU A 67 19.50 -21.07 -28.88
N THR A 68 18.44 -21.81 -29.19
CA THR A 68 18.13 -22.16 -30.58
C THR A 68 17.81 -20.89 -31.38
N ALA A 69 17.97 -20.93 -32.72
CA ALA A 69 17.65 -19.77 -33.57
C ALA A 69 16.21 -19.24 -33.36
N LYS A 70 15.25 -20.15 -33.16
CA LYS A 70 13.85 -19.81 -32.86
C LYS A 70 13.69 -19.13 -31.51
N GLU A 71 14.40 -19.60 -30.49
CA GLU A 71 14.39 -19.00 -29.15
C GLU A 71 15.06 -17.63 -29.13
N ALA A 72 16.16 -17.47 -29.85
CA ALA A 72 16.83 -16.18 -30.02
C ALA A 72 15.92 -15.16 -30.71
N ALA A 73 15.23 -15.56 -31.79
CA ALA A 73 14.25 -14.70 -32.46
C ALA A 73 13.08 -14.32 -31.54
N ARG A 74 12.54 -15.28 -30.78
CA ARG A 74 11.45 -15.01 -29.83
C ARG A 74 11.90 -14.10 -28.68
N LEU A 75 13.12 -14.27 -28.18
CA LEU A 75 13.69 -13.39 -27.15
C LEU A 75 13.83 -11.96 -27.67
N ALA A 76 14.30 -11.79 -28.91
CA ALA A 76 14.41 -10.47 -29.53
C ALA A 76 13.03 -9.78 -29.66
N GLU A 77 12.01 -10.50 -30.14
CA GLU A 77 10.63 -9.99 -30.22
C GLU A 77 10.12 -9.54 -28.84
N LEU A 78 10.28 -10.37 -27.81
CA LEU A 78 9.82 -10.06 -26.45
C LEU A 78 10.56 -8.86 -25.83
N ARG A 79 11.84 -8.68 -26.13
CA ARG A 79 12.61 -7.50 -25.72
C ARG A 79 12.10 -6.23 -26.38
N VAL A 80 11.76 -6.27 -27.67
CA VAL A 80 11.14 -5.14 -28.37
C VAL A 80 9.79 -4.80 -27.75
N LYS A 81 8.94 -5.80 -27.49
CA LYS A 81 7.67 -5.58 -26.79
C LYS A 81 7.87 -4.95 -25.41
N LYS A 82 8.86 -5.42 -24.64
CA LYS A 82 9.17 -4.86 -23.32
C LYS A 82 9.63 -3.41 -23.41
N ALA A 83 10.47 -3.07 -24.39
CA ALA A 83 10.88 -1.70 -24.64
C ALA A 83 9.67 -0.79 -24.99
N ASN A 84 8.77 -1.28 -25.85
CA ASN A 84 7.53 -0.56 -26.19
C ASN A 84 6.60 -0.38 -24.97
N GLU A 85 6.47 -1.40 -24.13
CA GLU A 85 5.71 -1.32 -22.88
C GLU A 85 6.25 -0.20 -21.98
N VAL A 86 7.58 -0.18 -21.76
CA VAL A 86 8.27 0.81 -20.93
C VAL A 86 8.14 2.21 -21.52
N ALA A 87 8.30 2.37 -22.84
CA ALA A 87 8.18 3.66 -23.51
C ALA A 87 6.74 4.23 -23.46
N GLY A 88 5.73 3.36 -23.62
CA GLY A 88 4.31 3.74 -23.62
C GLY A 88 3.68 3.89 -22.23
N ASN A 89 4.43 3.61 -21.16
CA ASN A 89 3.90 3.62 -19.80
C ASN A 89 4.79 4.34 -18.78
N LYS A 90 4.24 4.72 -17.63
CA LYS A 90 5.01 5.25 -16.50
C LYS A 90 5.48 4.11 -15.60
N LEU A 91 6.76 4.17 -15.22
CA LEU A 91 7.37 3.26 -14.26
C LEU A 91 6.86 3.51 -12.83
N CYS A 92 6.83 2.48 -12.02
CA CYS A 92 6.57 2.58 -10.59
C CYS A 92 7.91 2.77 -9.86
N PRO A 93 8.14 3.92 -9.18
CA PRO A 93 9.41 4.17 -8.50
C PRO A 93 9.62 3.29 -7.26
N PHE A 94 8.57 2.62 -6.79
CA PHE A 94 8.61 1.83 -5.55
C PHE A 94 8.68 0.32 -5.78
N LYS A 95 8.52 -0.16 -7.02
CA LYS A 95 8.70 -1.58 -7.37
C LYS A 95 10.19 -1.90 -7.60
N GLY A 96 11.01 -1.67 -6.58
CA GLY A 96 12.48 -1.65 -6.69
C GLY A 96 13.16 -2.94 -7.17
N LEU A 97 12.51 -4.10 -7.06
CA LEU A 97 13.04 -5.38 -7.60
C LEU A 97 13.09 -5.42 -9.12
N ASN A 98 12.23 -4.65 -9.80
CA ASN A 98 12.18 -4.60 -11.25
C ASN A 98 12.17 -3.14 -11.69
N LYS A 99 13.33 -2.64 -12.15
CA LYS A 99 13.51 -1.25 -12.59
C LYS A 99 12.59 -0.87 -13.75
N ASP A 100 12.12 -1.84 -14.52
CA ASP A 100 11.21 -1.66 -15.65
C ASP A 100 9.74 -1.87 -15.26
N ALA A 101 9.43 -1.98 -13.97
CA ALA A 101 8.08 -2.27 -13.53
C ALA A 101 7.14 -1.09 -13.78
N ILE A 102 6.11 -1.35 -14.59
CA ILE A 102 5.05 -0.37 -14.87
C ILE A 102 4.20 -0.09 -13.63
N CYS A 103 3.79 1.16 -13.46
CA CYS A 103 2.78 1.56 -12.50
C CYS A 103 1.42 0.93 -12.87
N THR A 104 0.92 0.07 -11.99
CA THR A 104 -0.36 -0.63 -12.19
C THR A 104 -1.55 0.16 -11.67
N LYS A 105 -1.33 1.20 -10.86
CA LYS A 105 -2.40 2.03 -10.31
C LYS A 105 -2.88 3.03 -11.37
N GLU A 106 -4.17 2.98 -11.68
CA GLU A 106 -4.78 3.94 -12.59
C GLU A 106 -4.59 5.37 -12.08
N GLY A 107 -4.14 6.26 -12.96
CA GLY A 107 -3.83 7.63 -12.62
C GLY A 107 -2.58 7.83 -11.74
N GLY A 108 -1.88 6.78 -11.29
CA GLY A 108 -0.55 6.90 -10.66
C GLY A 108 -0.47 7.64 -9.32
N VAL A 109 -1.60 7.92 -8.66
CA VAL A 109 -1.62 8.63 -7.37
C VAL A 109 -1.17 7.70 -6.25
N CYS A 110 0.00 7.94 -5.67
CA CYS A 110 0.60 7.05 -4.67
C CYS A 110 0.08 7.32 -3.26
N SER A 111 -0.27 8.56 -2.95
CA SER A 111 -0.73 8.99 -1.62
C SER A 111 -1.64 10.22 -1.68
N LEU A 112 -2.35 10.48 -0.58
CA LEU A 112 -3.07 11.72 -0.32
C LEU A 112 -2.36 12.55 0.73
N ARG A 113 -2.64 13.86 0.74
CA ARG A 113 -2.29 14.76 1.84
C ARG A 113 -3.28 15.91 1.97
N LEU A 114 -3.27 16.56 3.12
CA LEU A 114 -4.16 17.69 3.41
C LEU A 114 -3.58 19.00 2.87
N TYR A 115 -4.42 19.81 2.23
CA TYR A 115 -4.09 21.15 1.73
C TYR A 115 -4.98 22.18 2.40
N GLU A 116 -4.43 23.39 2.58
CA GLU A 116 -5.15 24.60 2.91
C GLU A 116 -5.33 25.48 1.67
N LYS A 117 -6.50 26.10 1.54
CA LYS A 117 -6.79 27.07 0.49
C LYS A 117 -6.11 28.40 0.80
N THR A 118 -5.45 28.97 -0.19
CA THR A 118 -4.86 30.31 -0.14
C THR A 118 -5.35 31.14 -1.32
N ASP A 119 -5.10 32.46 -1.30
CA ASP A 119 -5.45 33.35 -2.41
C ASP A 119 -4.77 32.93 -3.73
N ASN A 120 -3.59 32.32 -3.62
CA ASN A 120 -2.77 31.87 -4.75
C ASN A 120 -2.91 30.37 -5.06
N GLY A 121 -3.94 29.70 -4.54
CA GLY A 121 -4.21 28.28 -4.80
C GLY A 121 -4.22 27.43 -3.54
N ALA A 122 -3.24 26.54 -3.39
CA ALA A 122 -3.17 25.62 -2.24
C ALA A 122 -1.76 25.44 -1.70
N VAL A 123 -1.67 25.33 -0.38
CA VAL A 123 -0.45 24.98 0.33
C VAL A 123 -0.68 23.68 1.10
N PRO A 124 0.29 22.75 1.12
CA PRO A 124 0.16 21.58 1.97
C PRO A 124 0.16 21.95 3.45
N ILE A 125 -0.64 21.25 4.23
CA ILE A 125 -0.53 21.29 5.69
C ILE A 125 0.76 20.58 6.10
N GLU A 126 1.44 21.14 7.10
CA GLU A 126 2.64 20.57 7.72
C GLU A 126 2.31 19.82 9.03
N GLY A 127 3.28 19.08 9.55
CA GLY A 127 3.14 18.28 10.77
C GLY A 127 2.29 17.01 10.61
N GLU A 128 1.95 16.36 11.72
CA GLU A 128 1.27 15.05 11.74
C GLU A 128 -0.04 15.05 10.94
N ARG A 129 -0.79 16.15 10.99
CA ARG A 129 -2.08 16.29 10.30
C ARG A 129 -1.95 16.41 8.78
N GLY A 130 -0.78 16.88 8.31
CA GLY A 130 -0.45 17.08 6.90
C GLY A 130 0.36 15.94 6.27
N SER A 131 0.72 14.92 7.06
CA SER A 131 1.47 13.76 6.62
C SER A 131 0.76 12.99 5.50
N LEU A 132 1.51 12.19 4.75
CA LEU A 132 0.98 11.43 3.63
C LEU A 132 0.11 10.26 4.10
N ARG A 133 -0.88 9.89 3.29
CA ARG A 133 -1.71 8.69 3.44
C ARG A 133 -1.49 7.83 2.22
N ALA A 134 -0.82 6.69 2.38
CA ALA A 134 -0.48 5.86 1.24
C ALA A 134 -1.75 5.24 0.65
N LEU A 135 -2.00 5.46 -0.64
CA LEU A 135 -3.13 4.85 -1.37
C LEU A 135 -2.71 3.62 -2.20
N CYS A 136 -1.41 3.32 -2.25
CA CYS A 136 -0.84 2.26 -3.05
C CYS A 136 0.04 1.36 -2.18
N PRO A 137 -0.23 0.03 -2.11
CA PRO A 137 0.61 -0.89 -1.33
C PRO A 137 2.07 -0.88 -1.77
N TYR A 138 2.33 -0.74 -3.08
CA TYR A 138 3.70 -0.64 -3.57
C TYR A 138 4.46 0.57 -3.02
N ARG A 139 3.80 1.62 -2.51
CA ARG A 139 4.50 2.74 -1.85
C ARG A 139 5.37 2.26 -0.69
N PHE A 140 4.95 1.21 0.03
CA PHE A 140 5.68 0.64 1.16
C PHE A 140 6.90 -0.18 0.73
N HIS A 141 6.99 -0.59 -0.55
CA HIS A 141 8.11 -1.38 -1.08
C HIS A 141 9.38 -0.54 -1.34
N GLU A 142 9.36 0.76 -1.01
CA GLU A 142 10.48 1.68 -1.26
C GLU A 142 11.81 1.10 -0.74
N GLN A 143 12.71 0.80 -1.68
CA GLN A 143 14.05 0.24 -1.41
C GLN A 143 14.02 -0.99 -0.48
N GLN A 144 12.90 -1.71 -0.44
CA GLN A 144 12.69 -2.86 0.44
C GLN A 144 12.90 -2.59 1.94
N LYS A 145 12.91 -1.31 2.36
CA LYS A 145 13.25 -0.90 3.73
C LYS A 145 12.43 -1.62 4.79
N ILE A 146 11.11 -1.74 4.57
CA ILE A 146 10.19 -2.41 5.50
C ILE A 146 10.47 -3.90 5.62
N PHE A 147 10.91 -4.56 4.53
CA PHE A 147 11.21 -6.00 4.57
C PHE A 147 12.50 -6.27 5.34
N HIS A 148 13.55 -5.47 5.11
CA HIS A 148 14.80 -5.54 5.87
C HIS A 148 14.60 -5.21 7.35
N TRP A 149 13.72 -4.26 7.66
CA TRP A 149 13.38 -3.89 9.04
C TRP A 149 12.60 -5.00 9.73
N ALA A 150 11.55 -5.52 9.11
CA ALA A 150 10.76 -6.61 9.66
C ALA A 150 11.57 -7.91 9.81
N GLY A 151 12.41 -8.26 8.84
CA GLY A 151 13.32 -9.40 8.94
C GLY A 151 14.25 -9.29 10.14
N ARG A 152 14.80 -8.09 10.39
CA ARG A 152 15.68 -7.86 11.55
C ARG A 152 14.95 -8.07 12.86
N VAL A 153 13.74 -7.51 12.99
CA VAL A 153 12.96 -7.56 14.24
C VAL A 153 12.41 -8.96 14.50
N LEU A 154 11.92 -9.66 13.47
CA LEU A 154 11.23 -10.94 13.64
C LEU A 154 12.12 -12.17 13.50
N LEU A 155 13.19 -12.09 12.71
CA LEU A 155 14.04 -13.23 12.37
C LEU A 155 15.51 -13.03 12.79
N GLY A 156 15.88 -11.84 13.25
CA GLY A 156 17.27 -11.47 13.50
C GLY A 156 18.10 -11.38 12.21
N ASP A 157 17.45 -11.20 11.06
CA ASP A 157 18.11 -11.18 9.74
C ASP A 157 17.76 -9.90 8.97
N LYS A 158 18.78 -9.09 8.69
CA LYS A 158 18.61 -7.83 7.94
C LYS A 158 18.37 -8.05 6.44
N ASN A 159 18.63 -9.24 5.90
CA ASN A 159 18.51 -9.56 4.48
C ASN A 159 17.69 -10.85 4.27
N PRO A 160 16.42 -10.89 4.72
CA PRO A 160 15.60 -12.08 4.54
C PRO A 160 15.31 -12.32 3.05
N GLY A 161 15.15 -13.58 2.67
CA GLY A 161 14.52 -13.95 1.40
C GLY A 161 13.06 -13.50 1.39
N LEU A 162 12.56 -13.07 0.23
CA LEU A 162 11.20 -12.56 0.06
C LEU A 162 10.42 -13.47 -0.88
N VAL A 163 9.32 -14.05 -0.41
CA VAL A 163 8.42 -14.90 -1.19
C VAL A 163 7.02 -14.30 -1.18
N GLY A 164 6.50 -13.90 -2.34
CA GLY A 164 5.19 -13.27 -2.46
C GLY A 164 4.07 -14.25 -2.80
N GLU A 165 2.84 -13.93 -2.39
CA GLU A 165 1.59 -14.60 -2.76
C GLU A 165 1.59 -16.12 -2.52
N VAL A 166 1.92 -16.54 -1.29
CA VAL A 166 1.99 -17.96 -0.91
C VAL A 166 0.62 -18.43 -0.38
N GLY A 167 0.08 -19.50 -0.96
CA GLY A 167 -1.11 -20.19 -0.47
C GLY A 167 -0.91 -20.79 0.93
N PHE A 168 -1.90 -20.63 1.80
CA PHE A 168 -1.89 -21.23 3.15
C PHE A 168 -3.21 -21.91 3.53
N LEU A 169 -4.23 -21.81 2.67
CA LEU A 169 -5.53 -22.46 2.81
C LEU A 169 -5.97 -22.96 1.45
N GLU A 170 -6.52 -24.17 1.42
CA GLU A 170 -7.08 -24.83 0.24
C GLU A 170 -8.62 -24.86 0.32
N SER A 171 -9.30 -24.83 -0.83
CA SER A 171 -10.74 -25.06 -0.93
C SER A 171 -11.08 -26.48 -0.50
N SER A 172 -12.12 -26.64 0.31
CA SER A 172 -12.84 -27.92 0.40
C SER A 172 -13.72 -28.11 -0.84
N GLU A 173 -14.17 -29.35 -1.10
CA GLU A 173 -15.15 -29.65 -2.17
C GLU A 173 -16.26 -28.58 -2.18
N SER A 174 -16.35 -27.86 -3.29
CA SER A 174 -17.38 -26.86 -3.54
C SER A 174 -18.01 -27.14 -4.89
N VAL A 175 -19.29 -26.81 -5.04
CA VAL A 175 -20.08 -27.12 -6.26
C VAL A 175 -19.47 -26.50 -7.53
N ASP A 176 -18.68 -25.43 -7.38
CA ASP A 176 -18.10 -24.64 -8.46
C ASP A 176 -16.56 -24.57 -8.47
N GLY A 177 -15.87 -25.28 -7.56
CA GLY A 177 -14.41 -25.17 -7.37
C GLY A 177 -13.69 -26.50 -7.53
N VAL A 178 -12.44 -26.45 -7.99
CA VAL A 178 -11.54 -27.61 -7.96
C VAL A 178 -11.02 -27.76 -6.53
N GLU A 179 -11.02 -28.98 -6.01
CA GLU A 179 -10.42 -29.30 -4.70
C GLU A 179 -8.92 -28.96 -4.72
N GLY A 180 -8.42 -28.30 -3.67
CA GLY A 180 -7.01 -27.94 -3.57
C GLY A 180 -6.61 -26.57 -4.12
N ASP A 181 -7.58 -25.72 -4.52
CA ASP A 181 -7.28 -24.34 -4.95
C ASP A 181 -6.97 -23.43 -3.74
N ASP A 182 -5.97 -22.56 -3.87
CA ASP A 182 -5.60 -21.58 -2.83
C ASP A 182 -6.74 -20.59 -2.55
N VAL A 183 -7.47 -20.77 -1.44
CA VAL A 183 -8.55 -19.86 -0.98
C VAL A 183 -8.04 -18.80 0.01
N GLY A 184 -6.80 -18.92 0.46
CA GLY A 184 -6.14 -17.94 1.32
C GLY A 184 -4.68 -17.80 0.97
N ARG A 185 -4.23 -16.55 0.76
CA ARG A 185 -2.82 -16.23 0.45
C ARG A 185 -2.23 -15.27 1.46
N ILE A 186 -0.97 -15.47 1.78
CA ILE A 186 -0.15 -14.51 2.52
C ILE A 186 0.55 -13.61 1.49
N ASP A 187 0.46 -12.29 1.67
CA ASP A 187 0.98 -11.32 0.70
C ASP A 187 2.49 -11.48 0.51
N MET A 188 3.22 -11.58 1.62
CA MET A 188 4.67 -11.75 1.65
C MET A 188 5.09 -12.65 2.80
N VAL A 189 6.05 -13.54 2.54
CA VAL A 189 6.73 -14.36 3.53
C VAL A 189 8.21 -13.97 3.55
N LEU A 190 8.69 -13.57 4.72
CA LEU A 190 10.10 -13.31 4.98
C LEU A 190 10.75 -14.61 5.43
N VAL A 191 11.79 -15.07 4.73
CA VAL A 191 12.50 -16.31 5.04
C VAL A 191 13.91 -15.98 5.49
N LYS A 192 14.32 -16.50 6.65
CA LYS A 192 15.67 -16.27 7.18
C LYS A 192 16.72 -16.87 6.25
N SER A 193 17.73 -16.08 5.92
CA SER A 193 18.86 -16.49 5.08
C SER A 193 19.95 -17.18 5.90
N GLY A 194 20.80 -17.96 5.21
CA GLY A 194 22.04 -18.50 5.80
C GLY A 194 21.85 -19.58 6.87
N LEU A 195 20.69 -20.24 6.92
CA LEU A 195 20.51 -21.43 7.76
C LEU A 195 21.29 -22.62 7.17
N PRO A 196 21.97 -23.44 8.00
CA PRO A 196 22.60 -24.67 7.52
C PRO A 196 21.57 -25.65 6.92
N ASP A 197 22.02 -26.51 6.02
CA ASP A 197 21.18 -27.56 5.45
C ASP A 197 20.61 -28.46 6.57
N GLY A 198 19.33 -28.79 6.46
CA GLY A 198 18.60 -29.58 7.46
C GLY A 198 18.08 -28.80 8.67
N TYR A 199 18.42 -27.50 8.84
CA TYR A 199 17.80 -26.67 9.87
C TYR A 199 16.34 -26.34 9.51
N PRO A 200 15.41 -26.31 10.50
CA PRO A 200 14.03 -25.92 10.25
C PRO A 200 13.93 -24.50 9.68
N MET A 201 13.09 -24.33 8.67
CA MET A 201 12.85 -23.03 8.05
C MET A 201 12.31 -22.02 9.07
N GLN A 202 13.02 -20.90 9.21
CA GLN A 202 12.57 -19.76 10.01
C GLN A 202 11.99 -18.69 9.08
N TRP A 203 10.76 -18.28 9.35
CA TRP A 203 10.04 -17.34 8.50
C TRP A 203 8.97 -16.58 9.28
N ALA A 204 8.55 -15.43 8.73
CA ALA A 204 7.45 -14.62 9.25
C ALA A 204 6.53 -14.18 8.10
N ALA A 205 5.22 -14.15 8.36
CA ALA A 205 4.25 -13.59 7.41
C ALA A 205 4.31 -12.06 7.47
N LEU A 206 4.02 -11.38 6.36
CA LEU A 206 3.95 -9.93 6.27
C LEU A 206 2.78 -9.51 5.37
N GLU A 207 1.96 -8.61 5.90
CA GLU A 207 0.84 -7.96 5.21
C GLU A 207 1.09 -6.46 5.11
N ILE A 208 0.77 -5.85 3.97
CA ILE A 208 0.87 -4.40 3.76
C ILE A 208 -0.53 -3.83 3.57
N GLN A 209 -0.94 -2.89 4.42
CA GLN A 209 -2.23 -2.23 4.29
C GLN A 209 -2.06 -0.76 3.92
N ALA A 210 -2.37 -0.44 2.66
CA ALA A 210 -2.58 0.94 2.20
C ALA A 210 -4.02 1.41 2.47
N VAL A 211 -4.23 2.72 2.47
CA VAL A 211 -5.54 3.32 2.75
C VAL A 211 -6.36 3.41 1.46
N TYR A 212 -7.63 3.00 1.51
CA TYR A 212 -8.65 3.40 0.54
C TYR A 212 -9.02 4.88 0.74
N PHE A 213 -9.71 5.50 -0.20
CA PHE A 213 -10.27 6.83 0.00
C PHE A 213 -11.75 6.84 -0.38
N SER A 214 -12.53 7.68 0.31
CA SER A 214 -13.92 8.00 -0.05
C SER A 214 -13.98 9.38 -0.71
N GLY A 215 -14.93 9.56 -1.63
CA GLY A 215 -15.17 10.82 -2.34
C GLY A 215 -15.16 10.63 -3.85
N SER A 216 -15.19 11.74 -4.59
CA SER A 216 -15.15 11.72 -6.06
C SER A 216 -13.85 11.11 -6.58
N GLU A 217 -13.91 10.50 -7.75
CA GLU A 217 -12.76 9.88 -8.43
C GLU A 217 -11.61 10.88 -8.70
N MET A 218 -10.37 10.40 -8.74
CA MET A 218 -9.18 11.24 -8.99
C MET A 218 -9.20 11.89 -10.38
N GLY A 219 -9.91 11.28 -11.34
CA GLY A 219 -10.02 11.79 -12.71
C GLY A 219 -10.56 13.22 -12.80
N LYS A 220 -11.40 13.66 -11.85
CA LYS A 220 -11.87 15.06 -11.78
C LYS A 220 -10.76 16.04 -11.42
N GLU A 221 -9.80 15.61 -10.58
CA GLU A 221 -8.63 16.41 -10.25
C GLU A 221 -7.73 16.56 -11.48
N PHE A 222 -7.52 15.49 -12.25
CA PHE A 222 -6.71 15.55 -13.48
C PHE A 222 -7.35 16.48 -14.54
N LYS A 223 -8.68 16.50 -14.65
CA LYS A 223 -9.40 17.44 -15.52
C LYS A 223 -9.14 18.89 -15.10
N GLU A 224 -9.15 19.16 -13.81
CA GLU A 224 -8.88 20.50 -13.29
C GLU A 224 -7.43 20.92 -13.54
N ILE A 225 -6.46 20.04 -13.28
CA ILE A 225 -5.03 20.31 -13.55
C ILE A 225 -4.82 20.65 -15.03
N ARG A 226 -5.48 19.93 -15.96
CA ARG A 226 -5.44 20.27 -17.39
C ARG A 226 -6.03 21.64 -17.69
N ARG A 227 -7.19 21.96 -17.09
CA ARG A 227 -7.86 23.27 -17.26
C ARG A 227 -6.98 24.43 -16.79
N GLN A 228 -6.18 24.20 -15.75
CA GLN A 228 -5.31 25.19 -15.13
C GLN A 228 -3.87 25.16 -15.67
N ASN A 229 -3.64 24.48 -16.79
CA ASN A 229 -2.34 24.34 -17.43
C ASN A 229 -1.23 23.84 -16.47
N GLY A 230 -1.59 22.93 -15.56
CA GLY A 230 -0.67 22.35 -14.59
C GLY A 230 -0.65 23.02 -13.23
N THR A 231 -1.13 24.26 -13.09
CA THR A 231 -1.07 25.09 -11.86
C THR A 231 -1.63 24.38 -10.61
N LEU A 232 -1.01 24.60 -9.44
CA LEU A 232 -1.40 23.95 -8.19
C LEU A 232 -2.62 24.65 -7.63
N THR A 233 -3.79 24.05 -7.84
CA THR A 233 -5.04 24.57 -7.31
C THR A 233 -5.46 23.82 -6.06
N PHE A 234 -6.29 24.49 -5.25
CA PHE A 234 -6.96 23.84 -4.13
C PHE A 234 -7.82 22.66 -4.60
N PRO A 235 -7.78 21.50 -3.91
CA PRO A 235 -8.50 20.31 -4.36
C PRO A 235 -9.97 20.59 -4.62
N LYS A 236 -10.41 20.32 -5.85
CA LYS A 236 -11.75 20.70 -6.31
C LYS A 236 -12.84 19.90 -5.61
N GLU A 237 -12.58 18.61 -5.43
CA GLU A 237 -13.51 17.66 -4.86
C GLU A 237 -13.14 17.32 -3.42
N VAL A 238 -14.15 16.99 -2.61
CA VAL A 238 -13.93 16.51 -1.25
C VAL A 238 -13.58 15.04 -1.29
N ARG A 239 -12.40 14.71 -0.75
CA ARG A 239 -11.92 13.34 -0.55
C ARG A 239 -11.44 13.19 0.89
N ARG A 240 -11.43 11.96 1.38
CA ARG A 240 -10.82 11.62 2.66
C ARG A 240 -10.27 10.20 2.63
N PRO A 241 -9.21 9.92 3.40
CA PRO A 241 -8.83 8.55 3.72
C PRO A 241 -10.02 7.78 4.30
N ASP A 242 -10.30 6.59 3.76
CA ASP A 242 -11.36 5.70 4.22
C ASP A 242 -10.78 4.62 5.11
N TYR A 243 -10.48 5.01 6.34
CA TYR A 243 -9.89 4.09 7.31
C TYR A 243 -10.84 2.95 7.69
N ARG A 244 -12.17 3.19 7.70
CA ARG A 244 -13.16 2.14 8.01
C ARG A 244 -13.16 1.04 6.95
N SER A 245 -13.14 1.43 5.68
CA SER A 245 -13.09 0.45 4.59
C SER A 245 -11.73 -0.25 4.49
N SER A 246 -10.67 0.37 5.01
CA SER A 246 -9.31 -0.18 4.98
C SER A 246 -9.00 -1.11 6.16
N GLY A 247 -9.36 -0.71 7.38
CA GLY A 247 -9.14 -1.48 8.61
C GLY A 247 -10.26 -2.50 8.85
N PRO A 248 -11.37 -2.12 9.50
CA PRO A 248 -12.40 -3.06 9.93
C PRO A 248 -13.05 -3.87 8.80
N LYS A 249 -13.22 -3.33 7.58
CA LYS A 249 -13.87 -4.09 6.48
C LYS A 249 -12.92 -4.99 5.67
N ARG A 250 -11.61 -4.83 5.81
CA ARG A 250 -10.62 -5.51 4.95
C ARG A 250 -9.50 -6.12 5.76
N LEU A 251 -8.67 -5.30 6.41
CA LEU A 251 -7.55 -5.79 7.22
C LEU A 251 -8.03 -6.72 8.34
N MET A 252 -9.06 -6.34 9.10
CA MET A 252 -9.54 -7.14 10.23
C MET A 252 -9.97 -8.57 9.83
N PRO A 253 -10.83 -8.77 8.80
CA PRO A 253 -11.11 -10.11 8.27
C PRO A 253 -9.86 -10.89 7.86
N GLN A 254 -8.88 -10.23 7.20
CA GLN A 254 -7.63 -10.89 6.81
C GLN A 254 -6.84 -11.38 8.03
N LEU A 255 -6.74 -10.55 9.08
CA LEU A 255 -6.05 -10.94 10.31
C LEU A 255 -6.78 -12.09 11.03
N GLN A 256 -8.11 -12.04 11.09
CA GLN A 256 -8.92 -13.09 11.71
C GLN A 256 -8.76 -14.45 11.01
N ILE A 257 -8.55 -14.46 9.69
CA ILE A 257 -8.35 -15.69 8.92
C ILE A 257 -6.89 -16.16 9.03
N LYS A 258 -5.91 -15.25 8.91
CA LYS A 258 -4.47 -15.59 8.83
C LYS A 258 -3.86 -15.89 10.19
N VAL A 259 -4.06 -15.02 11.19
CA VAL A 259 -3.34 -15.11 12.48
C VAL A 259 -3.56 -16.43 13.21
N PRO A 260 -4.79 -16.99 13.33
CA PRO A 260 -4.96 -18.22 14.11
C PRO A 260 -4.14 -19.39 13.55
N THR A 261 -4.04 -19.51 12.23
CA THR A 261 -3.21 -20.53 11.58
C THR A 261 -1.73 -20.28 11.82
N LEU A 262 -1.26 -19.04 11.64
CA LEU A 262 0.13 -18.67 11.90
C LEU A 262 0.52 -18.93 13.36
N ARG A 263 -0.35 -18.55 14.32
CA ARG A 263 -0.18 -18.79 15.76
C ARG A 263 0.00 -20.29 16.05
N ARG A 264 -0.81 -21.17 15.45
CA ARG A 264 -0.69 -22.64 15.60
C ARG A 264 0.65 -23.18 15.08
N TRP A 265 1.22 -22.55 14.07
CA TRP A 265 2.55 -22.88 13.54
C TRP A 265 3.70 -22.22 14.32
N GLY A 266 3.40 -21.44 15.37
CA GLY A 266 4.39 -20.66 16.10
C GLY A 266 4.98 -19.50 15.30
N LYS A 267 4.26 -18.99 14.30
CA LYS A 267 4.69 -17.91 13.40
C LYS A 267 4.00 -16.60 13.75
N LYS A 268 4.73 -15.50 13.60
CA LYS A 268 4.23 -14.13 13.82
C LYS A 268 3.80 -13.51 12.49
N MET A 269 2.86 -12.57 12.54
CA MET A 269 2.50 -11.74 11.39
C MET A 269 3.02 -10.31 11.56
N ALA A 270 3.81 -9.84 10.60
CA ALA A 270 4.09 -8.42 10.42
C ALA A 270 2.91 -7.75 9.71
N VAL A 271 2.49 -6.58 10.18
CA VAL A 271 1.55 -5.72 9.46
C VAL A 271 2.17 -4.35 9.26
N VAL A 272 2.32 -3.92 8.01
CA VAL A 272 2.94 -2.64 7.67
C VAL A 272 1.87 -1.64 7.27
N VAL A 273 1.85 -0.50 7.97
CA VAL A 273 0.87 0.59 7.77
C VAL A 273 1.55 1.93 7.97
N ASP A 274 1.00 2.99 7.37
CA ASP A 274 1.42 4.34 7.73
C ASP A 274 0.90 4.72 9.13
N ARG A 275 1.66 5.52 9.86
CA ARG A 275 1.35 5.91 11.26
C ARG A 275 -0.06 6.47 11.39
N SER A 276 -0.51 7.21 10.38
CA SER A 276 -1.82 7.84 10.42
C SER A 276 -2.98 6.89 10.21
N PHE A 277 -2.79 5.81 9.45
CA PHE A 277 -3.74 4.70 9.43
C PHE A 277 -3.90 4.11 10.84
N PHE A 278 -2.78 3.79 11.50
CA PHE A 278 -2.80 3.17 12.83
C PHE A 278 -3.45 4.08 13.88
N ASN A 279 -3.05 5.36 13.91
CA ASN A 279 -3.59 6.37 14.83
C ASN A 279 -5.07 6.69 14.57
N SER A 280 -5.61 6.34 13.40
CA SER A 280 -7.03 6.54 13.08
C SER A 280 -7.93 5.38 13.53
N MET A 281 -7.34 4.26 13.98
CA MET A 281 -8.06 3.14 14.57
C MET A 281 -8.36 3.40 16.06
N GLY A 282 -9.19 2.56 16.67
CA GLY A 282 -9.30 2.49 18.12
C GLY A 282 -7.96 2.08 18.74
N ARG A 283 -7.73 2.46 20.00
CA ARG A 283 -6.51 2.10 20.72
C ARG A 283 -6.35 0.58 20.76
N MET A 284 -5.25 0.08 20.19
CA MET A 284 -4.84 -1.31 20.31
C MET A 284 -3.88 -1.41 21.50
N GLU A 285 -4.24 -2.19 22.52
CA GLU A 285 -3.35 -2.34 23.68
C GLU A 285 -2.08 -3.13 23.30
N ALA A 286 -0.92 -2.50 23.47
CA ALA A 286 0.34 -3.16 23.20
C ALA A 286 0.66 -4.25 24.25
N VAL A 287 1.30 -5.33 23.82
CA VAL A 287 2.00 -6.27 24.71
C VAL A 287 3.47 -5.87 24.79
N GLY A 288 4.11 -6.14 25.93
CA GLY A 288 5.46 -5.64 26.21
C GLY A 288 6.59 -6.32 25.43
N ASP A 289 6.34 -7.47 24.81
CA ASP A 289 7.38 -8.25 24.12
C ASP A 289 6.82 -9.02 22.92
N LEU A 290 7.67 -9.22 21.90
CA LEU A 290 7.35 -9.97 20.68
C LEU A 290 6.88 -11.41 20.97
N SER A 291 7.46 -12.07 21.98
CA SER A 291 7.11 -13.44 22.38
C SER A 291 5.62 -13.56 22.75
N ASN A 292 5.06 -12.52 23.38
CA ASN A 292 3.68 -12.44 23.84
C ASN A 292 2.70 -11.90 22.79
N SER A 293 3.15 -11.65 21.56
CA SER A 293 2.35 -11.07 20.49
C SER A 293 2.00 -12.08 19.40
N ASP A 294 0.94 -11.83 18.65
CA ASP A 294 0.70 -12.52 17.37
C ASP A 294 1.07 -11.64 16.18
N ILE A 295 0.92 -10.33 16.36
CA ILE A 295 1.06 -9.32 15.33
C ILE A 295 2.11 -8.30 15.77
N ALA A 296 3.06 -8.03 14.88
CA ALA A 296 3.98 -6.91 14.98
C ALA A 296 3.60 -5.85 13.93
N TRP A 297 3.11 -4.70 14.39
CA TRP A 297 2.72 -3.57 13.56
C TRP A 297 3.93 -2.70 13.28
N PHE A 298 4.37 -2.65 12.03
CA PHE A 298 5.47 -1.81 11.57
C PHE A 298 4.90 -0.49 11.04
N LEU A 299 4.95 0.53 11.90
CA LEU A 299 4.47 1.87 11.57
C LEU A 299 5.55 2.61 10.80
N VAL A 300 5.15 3.19 9.66
CA VAL A 300 6.04 4.01 8.84
C VAL A 300 5.52 5.44 8.73
N ASP A 301 6.47 6.35 8.56
CA ASP A 301 6.23 7.73 8.18
C ASP A 301 6.81 8.01 6.79
N PHE A 302 6.37 9.12 6.20
CA PHE A 302 6.87 9.60 4.91
C PHE A 302 7.40 11.02 5.08
N GLU A 303 8.71 11.16 4.99
CA GLU A 303 9.40 12.42 5.27
C GLU A 303 10.18 12.90 4.05
N LYS A 304 10.39 14.20 3.95
CA LYS A 304 11.26 14.80 2.93
C LYS A 304 12.32 15.64 3.60
N THR A 305 13.54 15.61 3.06
CA THR A 305 14.69 16.34 3.60
C THR A 305 14.69 17.81 3.20
N SER A 306 14.20 18.14 1.99
CA SER A 306 14.08 19.50 1.49
C SER A 306 12.85 19.66 0.58
N LYS A 307 12.52 20.91 0.24
CA LYS A 307 11.50 21.21 -0.78
C LYS A 307 11.98 20.71 -2.15
N GLY A 308 11.13 19.98 -2.86
CA GLY A 308 11.46 19.37 -4.16
C GLY A 308 11.97 17.93 -4.07
N ASP A 309 12.40 17.47 -2.89
CA ASP A 309 12.78 16.07 -2.69
C ASP A 309 11.56 15.14 -2.76
N ALA A 310 11.81 13.92 -3.22
CA ALA A 310 10.83 12.85 -3.09
C ALA A 310 10.71 12.43 -1.62
N PHE A 311 9.48 12.21 -1.17
CA PHE A 311 9.24 11.62 0.15
C PHE A 311 9.92 10.26 0.27
N LYS A 312 10.55 10.03 1.41
CA LYS A 312 11.22 8.79 1.79
C LYS A 312 10.44 8.10 2.88
N LEU A 313 10.30 6.79 2.74
CA LEU A 313 9.79 5.93 3.80
C LEU A 313 10.80 5.91 4.95
N VAL A 314 10.30 6.21 6.14
CA VAL A 314 11.02 6.18 7.42
C VAL A 314 10.35 5.15 8.33
N ALA A 315 11.17 4.29 8.94
CA ALA A 315 10.70 3.36 9.96
C ALA A 315 10.44 4.14 11.25
N ALA A 316 9.22 4.01 11.80
CA ALA A 316 8.77 4.88 12.87
C ALA A 316 8.69 4.13 14.22
N GLU A 317 7.87 3.10 14.30
CA GLU A 317 7.63 2.36 15.55
C GLU A 317 7.19 0.92 15.25
N VAL A 318 7.51 -0.01 16.16
CA VAL A 318 6.93 -1.36 16.14
C VAL A 318 6.00 -1.53 17.35
N VAL A 319 4.73 -1.82 17.10
CA VAL A 319 3.75 -2.10 18.15
C VAL A 319 3.40 -3.58 18.14
N PHE A 320 3.46 -4.23 19.29
CA PHE A 320 3.14 -5.64 19.43
C PHE A 320 1.73 -5.83 19.98
N THR A 321 0.90 -6.66 19.35
CA THR A 321 -0.45 -6.96 19.84
C THR A 321 -0.77 -8.45 19.75
N THR A 322 -1.73 -8.90 20.54
CA THR A 322 -2.45 -10.15 20.22
C THR A 322 -3.48 -9.88 19.11
N LEU A 323 -4.02 -10.94 18.52
CA LEU A 323 -5.11 -10.84 17.55
C LEU A 323 -6.33 -10.12 18.14
N GLU A 324 -6.70 -10.46 19.37
CA GLU A 324 -7.91 -9.98 20.04
C GLU A 324 -7.83 -8.46 20.25
N ARG A 325 -6.70 -7.96 20.78
CA ARG A 325 -6.45 -6.52 20.97
C ARG A 325 -6.38 -5.75 19.65
N ALA A 326 -5.88 -6.38 18.58
CA ALA A 326 -5.92 -5.81 17.24
C ALA A 326 -7.35 -5.68 16.71
N ILE A 327 -8.20 -6.71 16.89
CA ILE A 327 -9.61 -6.69 16.47
C ILE A 327 -10.39 -5.61 17.22
N GLU A 328 -10.19 -5.49 18.53
CA GLU A 328 -10.81 -4.45 19.36
C GLU A 328 -10.48 -3.05 18.83
N GLY A 329 -9.19 -2.76 18.57
CA GLY A 329 -8.79 -1.47 18.01
C GLY A 329 -9.27 -1.26 16.56
N LEU A 330 -9.22 -2.28 15.71
CA LEU A 330 -9.68 -2.18 14.31
C LEU A 330 -11.19 -1.97 14.20
N THR A 331 -11.98 -2.50 15.14
CA THR A 331 -13.43 -2.27 15.18
C THR A 331 -13.74 -0.78 15.34
N GLY A 332 -12.85 -0.02 16.00
CA GLY A 332 -12.76 1.42 15.87
C GLY A 332 -13.97 2.20 16.40
N GLY A 333 -14.76 1.61 17.30
CA GLY A 333 -15.90 2.27 17.92
C GLY A 333 -16.17 1.72 19.31
N SER A 334 -16.27 2.61 20.29
CA SER A 334 -16.86 2.27 21.58
C SER A 334 -18.38 2.26 21.42
N PRO A 335 -19.10 1.23 21.89
CA PRO A 335 -20.55 1.27 21.89
C PRO A 335 -21.00 2.47 22.73
N VAL A 336 -22.01 3.19 22.24
CA VAL A 336 -22.71 4.18 23.07
C VAL A 336 -23.57 3.44 24.11
N PRO A 337 -23.87 4.06 25.27
CA PRO A 337 -24.84 3.50 26.19
C PRO A 337 -26.18 3.22 25.49
N LEU A 338 -26.90 2.17 25.94
CA LEU A 338 -28.19 1.80 25.37
C LEU A 338 -29.16 2.99 25.33
N SER A 339 -29.20 3.77 26.41
CA SER A 339 -30.05 4.96 26.53
C SER A 339 -29.75 6.01 25.46
N GLU A 340 -28.48 6.24 25.12
CA GLU A 340 -28.10 7.18 24.07
C GLU A 340 -28.48 6.63 22.69
N PHE A 341 -28.33 5.32 22.48
CA PHE A 341 -28.75 4.69 21.23
C PHE A 341 -30.26 4.76 21.03
N GLU A 342 -31.04 4.46 22.07
CA GLU A 342 -32.51 4.54 22.07
C GLU A 342 -32.99 5.99 21.86
N GLN A 343 -32.33 6.98 22.46
CA GLN A 343 -32.62 8.39 22.19
C GLN A 343 -32.41 8.74 20.71
N ARG A 344 -31.30 8.32 20.10
CA ARG A 344 -31.04 8.53 18.67
C ARG A 344 -32.07 7.85 17.77
N ILE A 345 -32.65 6.73 18.21
CA ILE A 345 -33.74 6.06 17.49
C ILE A 345 -35.00 6.92 17.59
N ALA A 346 -35.38 7.35 18.80
CA ALA A 346 -36.55 8.20 19.02
C ALA A 346 -36.49 9.51 18.21
N GLU A 347 -35.33 10.16 18.16
CA GLU A 347 -35.08 11.37 17.36
C GLU A 347 -35.25 11.16 15.85
N LYS A 348 -35.13 9.94 15.33
CA LYS A 348 -35.32 9.63 13.89
C LYS A 348 -36.72 9.17 13.55
N LEU A 349 -37.49 8.74 14.55
CA LEU A 349 -38.88 8.31 14.36
C LEU A 349 -39.84 9.51 14.39
N ASN A 350 -39.45 10.62 15.04
CA ASN A 350 -40.17 11.90 15.07
C ASN A 350 -39.77 12.81 13.90
#